data_AF-A0A7C7YYN2-F1
#
_entry.id   AF-A0A7C7YYN2-F1
#
_cell.length_a   1.000
_cell.length_b   1.000
_cell.length_c   1.000
_cell.angle_alpha   90.00
_cell.angle_beta   90.00
_cell.angle_gamma   90.00
#
_symmetry.space_group_name_H-M   'P 1'
#
loop_
_entity.id
_entity.type
_entity.pdbx_description
1 polymer ?
#
loop_
_entity_poly.entity_id
_entity_poly.type
_entity_poly.pdbx_seq_one_letter_code
_entity_poly.pdbx_strand_id
1 'polypeptide(L)'
;MTETLPTPTTDVSRCVADLESHGYCYLDAALGDAALTRVQQRLTEQAQAEEQQGFAYKDGGPGQNWGDFRNQHGALRPAAFSESAGGRNQRLWMLVNKGQVFIELLQHARMRQIIGAVLGEEYL
;
A
#
# COMPACT_ATOMS: atom_id res chain seq x y z
N MET A 1 27.14 20.97 -10.37
CA MET A 1 25.82 20.72 -10.98
C MET A 1 24.87 20.40 -9.86
N THR A 2 23.77 21.14 -9.71
CA THR A 2 22.69 20.78 -8.78
C THR A 2 21.91 19.64 -9.41
N GLU A 3 21.94 18.47 -8.79
CA GLU A 3 21.12 17.34 -9.22
C GLU A 3 19.65 17.75 -9.07
N THR A 4 18.91 17.72 -10.18
CA THR A 4 17.50 18.10 -10.17
C THR A 4 16.71 16.87 -9.75
N LEU A 5 16.09 16.91 -8.58
CA LEU A 5 15.29 15.80 -8.06
C LEU A 5 13.92 15.75 -8.76
N PRO A 6 13.29 14.57 -8.86
CA PRO A 6 11.92 14.42 -9.33
C PRO A 6 10.97 15.37 -8.61
N THR A 7 10.08 16.01 -9.38
CA THR A 7 9.00 16.86 -8.84
C THR A 7 7.64 16.37 -9.35
N PRO A 8 6.54 16.63 -8.62
CA PRO A 8 5.21 16.23 -9.06
C PRO A 8 4.91 16.64 -10.51
N THR A 9 4.39 15.69 -11.28
CA THR A 9 4.03 15.91 -12.69
C THR A 9 2.88 15.03 -13.11
N THR A 10 2.05 15.50 -14.04
CA THR A 10 1.00 14.69 -14.69
C THR A 10 1.51 13.95 -15.92
N ASP A 11 2.75 14.20 -16.35
CA ASP A 11 3.38 13.58 -17.52
C ASP A 11 3.95 12.20 -17.16
N VAL A 12 3.35 11.16 -17.72
CA VAL A 12 3.75 9.77 -17.52
C VAL A 12 5.16 9.50 -18.04
N SER A 13 5.55 10.08 -19.18
CA SER A 13 6.89 9.87 -19.75
C SER A 13 7.95 10.48 -18.85
N ARG A 14 7.66 11.64 -18.23
CA ARG A 14 8.53 12.22 -17.21
C ARG A 14 8.61 11.32 -15.97
N CYS A 15 7.50 10.78 -15.49
CA CYS A 15 7.51 9.82 -14.37
C CYS A 15 8.38 8.59 -14.66
N VAL A 16 8.32 8.04 -15.88
CA VAL A 16 9.17 6.91 -16.28
C VAL A 16 10.66 7.32 -16.26
N ALA A 17 11.01 8.46 -16.88
CA ALA A 17 12.39 8.95 -16.89
C ALA A 17 12.93 9.24 -15.48
N ASP A 18 12.10 9.79 -14.59
CA ASP A 18 12.44 10.04 -13.19
C ASP A 18 12.67 8.70 -12.44
N LEU A 19 11.82 7.70 -12.68
CA LEU A 19 11.94 6.37 -12.08
C LEU A 19 13.21 5.64 -12.54
N GLU A 20 13.56 5.74 -13.83
CA GLU A 20 14.79 5.15 -14.40
C GLU A 20 16.07 5.81 -13.87
N SER A 21 16.07 7.13 -13.72
CA SER A 21 17.26 7.89 -13.35
C SER A 21 17.46 8.05 -11.84
N HIS A 22 16.37 8.10 -11.06
CA HIS A 22 16.41 8.33 -9.61
C HIS A 22 15.86 7.17 -8.76
N GLY A 23 15.22 6.17 -9.36
CA GLY A 23 14.59 5.07 -8.63
C GLY A 23 13.22 5.41 -8.01
N TYR A 24 12.70 6.61 -8.26
CA TYR A 24 11.35 7.03 -7.85
C TYR A 24 10.82 8.17 -8.73
N CYS A 25 9.50 8.37 -8.74
CA CYS A 25 8.85 9.53 -9.38
C CYS A 25 7.61 9.98 -8.59
N TYR A 26 7.09 11.17 -8.92
CA TYR A 26 5.85 11.69 -8.34
C TYR A 26 4.80 11.92 -9.43
N LEU A 27 3.85 11.00 -9.55
CA LEU A 27 2.68 11.19 -10.42
C LEU A 27 1.67 12.09 -9.72
N ASP A 28 1.54 13.31 -10.21
CA ASP A 28 0.57 14.28 -9.71
C ASP A 28 -0.86 13.89 -10.09
N ALA A 29 -1.79 14.22 -9.18
CA ALA A 29 -3.20 13.87 -9.26
C ALA A 29 -3.42 12.39 -9.61
N ALA A 30 -2.58 11.48 -9.09
CA ALA A 30 -2.60 10.06 -9.45
C ALA A 30 -3.99 9.43 -9.28
N LEU A 31 -4.76 9.84 -8.28
CA LEU A 31 -6.18 9.53 -8.13
C LEU A 31 -6.99 10.82 -8.18
N GLY A 32 -8.08 10.83 -8.95
CA GLY A 32 -9.05 11.91 -8.88
C GLY A 32 -9.88 11.84 -7.58
N ASP A 33 -10.43 12.99 -7.15
CA ASP A 33 -11.12 13.15 -5.87
C ASP A 33 -12.17 12.06 -5.60
N ALA A 34 -13.01 11.75 -6.60
CA ALA A 34 -14.05 10.73 -6.45
C ALA A 34 -13.47 9.33 -6.21
N ALA A 35 -12.35 8.97 -6.84
CA ALA A 35 -11.71 7.68 -6.62
C ALA A 35 -11.03 7.65 -5.25
N LEU A 36 -10.32 8.72 -4.88
CA LEU A 36 -9.67 8.86 -3.59
C LEU A 36 -10.67 8.73 -2.43
N THR A 37 -11.80 9.44 -2.49
CA THR A 37 -12.86 9.36 -1.47
C THR A 37 -13.39 7.93 -1.32
N ARG A 38 -13.68 7.23 -2.43
CA ARG A 38 -14.19 5.84 -2.37
C ARG A 38 -13.17 4.88 -1.76
N VAL A 39 -11.89 5.01 -2.14
CA VAL A 39 -10.80 4.18 -1.60
C VAL A 39 -10.65 4.42 -0.11
N GLN A 40 -10.59 5.68 0.31
CA GLN A 40 -10.45 6.05 1.72
C GLN A 40 -11.62 5.51 2.53
N GLN A 41 -12.86 5.75 2.08
CA GLN A 41 -14.05 5.26 2.75
C GLN A 41 -14.01 3.74 2.93
N ARG A 42 -13.77 2.99 1.83
CA ARG A 42 -13.78 1.53 1.90
C ARG A 42 -12.65 0.98 2.77
N LEU A 43 -11.47 1.60 2.73
CA LEU A 43 -10.34 1.24 3.57
C LEU A 43 -10.67 1.42 5.06
N THR A 44 -11.27 2.56 5.42
CA THR A 44 -11.69 2.85 6.80
C THR A 44 -12.79 1.89 7.27
N GLU A 45 -13.81 1.64 6.45
CA GLU A 45 -14.87 0.67 6.78
C GLU A 45 -14.30 -0.73 7.02
N GLN A 46 -13.37 -1.18 6.16
CA GLN A 46 -12.75 -2.49 6.31
C GLN A 46 -11.88 -2.57 7.57
N ALA A 47 -11.17 -1.48 7.90
CA ALA A 47 -10.35 -1.38 9.11
C ALA A 47 -11.21 -1.53 10.37
N GLN A 48 -12.29 -0.75 10.43
CA GLN A 48 -13.25 -0.78 11.55
C GLN A 48 -13.92 -2.16 11.67
N ALA A 49 -14.33 -2.77 10.56
CA ALA A 49 -14.96 -4.08 10.58
C ALA A 49 -14.02 -5.17 11.13
N GLU A 50 -12.73 -5.12 10.79
CA GLU A 50 -11.74 -6.07 11.32
C GLU A 50 -11.50 -5.88 12.83
N GLU A 51 -11.53 -4.64 13.33
CA GLU A 51 -11.45 -4.40 14.79
C GLU A 51 -12.68 -4.95 15.50
N GLN A 52 -13.88 -4.63 15.01
CA GLN A 52 -15.15 -5.06 15.60
C GLN A 52 -15.30 -6.59 15.63
N GLN A 53 -14.74 -7.28 14.63
CA GLN A 53 -14.79 -8.74 14.52
C GLN A 53 -13.59 -9.45 15.19
N GLY A 54 -12.64 -8.70 15.75
CA GLY A 54 -11.44 -9.28 16.38
C GLY A 54 -10.42 -9.85 15.39
N PHE A 55 -10.47 -9.44 14.11
CA PHE A 55 -9.53 -9.84 13.06
C PHE A 55 -8.40 -8.82 12.81
N ALA A 56 -8.47 -7.64 13.44
CA ALA A 56 -7.48 -6.59 13.24
C ALA A 56 -6.06 -7.05 13.62
N TYR A 57 -5.16 -6.99 12.64
CA TYR A 57 -3.74 -7.19 12.86
C TYR A 57 -3.09 -5.85 13.22
N LYS A 58 -2.62 -5.69 14.46
CA LYS A 58 -2.03 -4.43 14.95
C LYS A 58 -0.59 -4.62 15.38
N ASP A 59 0.32 -3.82 14.82
CA ASP A 59 1.75 -3.90 15.10
C ASP A 59 2.39 -2.52 15.42
N GLY A 60 3.72 -2.45 15.48
CA GLY A 60 4.45 -1.20 15.74
C GLY A 60 4.67 -0.90 17.22
N GLY A 61 4.30 -1.82 18.11
CA GLY A 61 4.67 -1.80 19.52
C GLY A 61 6.13 -2.22 19.75
N PRO A 62 6.73 -1.87 20.90
CA PRO A 62 8.16 -2.13 21.19
C PRO A 62 8.58 -3.61 21.12
N GLY A 63 7.64 -4.54 21.28
CA GLY A 63 7.86 -5.99 21.21
C GLY A 63 7.33 -6.65 19.93
N GLN A 64 7.02 -5.86 18.90
CA GLN A 64 6.39 -6.31 17.66
C GLN A 64 7.27 -5.92 16.48
N ASN A 65 8.06 -6.88 15.99
CA ASN A 65 8.79 -6.71 14.73
C ASN A 65 8.03 -7.39 13.59
N TRP A 66 7.93 -6.70 12.46
CA TRP A 66 7.40 -7.30 11.25
C TRP A 66 8.27 -8.50 10.83
N GLY A 67 7.65 -9.65 10.58
CA GLY A 67 8.36 -10.90 10.29
C GLY A 67 8.58 -11.81 11.51
N ASP A 68 8.44 -11.31 12.74
CA ASP A 68 8.61 -12.08 13.98
C ASP A 68 7.32 -12.83 14.37
N PHE A 69 6.83 -13.68 13.46
CA PHE A 69 5.53 -14.34 13.60
C PHE A 69 5.54 -15.55 14.53
N ARG A 70 6.73 -16.01 14.94
CA ARG A 70 6.91 -17.24 15.70
C ARG A 70 7.65 -16.96 17.01
N ASN A 71 7.35 -17.72 18.05
CA ASN A 71 8.11 -17.68 19.28
C ASN A 71 9.41 -18.49 19.15
N GLN A 72 10.21 -18.51 20.22
CA GLN A 72 11.47 -19.29 20.30
C GLN A 72 11.32 -20.80 20.07
N HIS A 73 10.10 -21.34 20.15
CA HIS A 73 9.79 -22.75 19.88
C HIS A 73 9.22 -22.96 18.47
N GLY A 74 9.21 -21.92 17.63
CA GLY A 74 8.68 -21.96 16.27
C GLY A 74 7.15 -21.91 16.17
N ALA A 75 6.42 -21.78 17.28
CA ALA A 75 4.96 -21.69 17.24
C ALA A 75 4.50 -20.28 16.88
N LEU A 76 3.40 -20.17 16.13
CA LEU A 76 2.82 -18.86 15.78
C LEU A 76 2.40 -18.09 17.05
N ARG A 77 2.61 -16.78 17.04
CA ARG A 77 2.28 -15.87 18.15
C ARG A 77 1.28 -14.78 17.74
N PRO A 78 0.08 -15.12 17.27
CA PRO A 78 -0.89 -14.15 16.75
C PRO A 78 -1.31 -13.10 17.79
N ALA A 79 -1.39 -13.48 19.07
CA ALA A 79 -1.72 -12.57 20.17
C ALA A 79 -0.73 -11.40 20.33
N ALA A 80 0.51 -11.58 19.85
CA ALA A 80 1.51 -10.54 19.88
C ALA A 80 1.17 -9.37 18.95
N PHE A 81 0.27 -9.52 17.97
CA PHE A 81 -0.09 -8.50 16.99
C PHE A 81 -1.50 -7.97 17.22
N SER A 82 -1.72 -7.46 18.43
CA SER A 82 -2.98 -6.89 18.91
C SER A 82 -2.75 -5.51 19.53
N GLU A 83 -3.83 -4.77 19.72
CA GLU A 83 -3.80 -3.51 20.46
C GLU A 83 -3.35 -3.71 21.92
N SER A 84 -3.86 -4.77 22.57
CA SER A 84 -3.49 -5.12 23.95
C SER A 84 -2.00 -5.45 24.09
N ALA A 85 -1.35 -5.91 23.02
CA ALA A 85 0.09 -6.16 22.98
C ALA A 85 0.91 -4.90 22.62
N GLY A 86 0.27 -3.73 22.53
CA GLY A 86 0.90 -2.45 22.22
C GLY A 86 0.89 -2.06 20.75
N GLY A 87 0.16 -2.78 19.89
CA GLY A 87 0.06 -2.48 18.46
C GLY A 87 -0.66 -1.16 18.20
N ARG A 88 -0.05 -0.31 17.37
CA ARG A 88 -0.55 1.02 16.98
C ARG A 88 -0.92 1.12 15.51
N ASN A 89 -0.26 0.36 14.66
CA ASN A 89 -0.49 0.36 13.23
C ASN A 89 -1.38 -0.83 12.85
N GLN A 90 -2.54 -0.59 12.25
CA GLN A 90 -3.35 -1.67 11.68
C GLN A 90 -2.89 -1.99 10.26
N ARG A 91 -2.67 -3.27 9.97
CA ARG A 91 -2.42 -3.75 8.60
C ARG A 91 -3.64 -4.44 8.03
N LEU A 92 -4.08 -3.99 6.87
CA LEU A 92 -5.14 -4.61 6.10
C LEU A 92 -4.54 -5.39 4.94
N TRP A 93 -4.78 -6.70 4.93
CA TRP A 93 -4.23 -7.61 3.92
C TRP A 93 -5.21 -7.83 2.78
N MET A 94 -4.71 -8.21 1.60
CA MET A 94 -5.53 -8.70 0.49
C MET A 94 -6.69 -7.75 0.13
N LEU A 95 -6.42 -6.44 0.03
CA LEU A 95 -7.44 -5.41 -0.25
C LEU A 95 -8.27 -5.73 -1.51
N VAL A 96 -7.66 -6.39 -2.50
CA VAL A 96 -8.35 -6.86 -3.72
C VAL A 96 -9.57 -7.75 -3.44
N ASN A 97 -9.58 -8.49 -2.34
CA ASN A 97 -10.70 -9.34 -1.92
C ASN A 97 -11.72 -8.58 -1.06
N LYS A 98 -11.47 -7.31 -0.76
CA LYS A 98 -12.20 -6.51 0.23
C LYS A 98 -13.00 -5.38 -0.40
N GLY A 99 -13.06 -5.27 -1.73
CA GLY A 99 -13.97 -4.36 -2.39
C GLY A 99 -13.60 -4.06 -3.83
N GLN A 100 -14.61 -3.82 -4.66
CA GLN A 100 -14.44 -3.52 -6.08
C GLN A 100 -13.51 -2.32 -6.33
N VAL A 101 -13.56 -1.30 -5.45
CA VAL A 101 -12.71 -0.11 -5.56
C VAL A 101 -11.21 -0.43 -5.56
N PHE A 102 -10.78 -1.51 -4.87
CA PHE A 102 -9.37 -1.91 -4.85
C PHE A 102 -8.96 -2.66 -6.12
N ILE A 103 -9.91 -3.37 -6.75
CA ILE A 103 -9.70 -3.99 -8.06
C ILE A 103 -9.60 -2.92 -9.14
N GLU A 104 -10.46 -1.89 -9.09
CA GLU A 104 -10.42 -0.74 -10.00
C GLU A 104 -9.05 -0.02 -9.96
N LEU A 105 -8.41 0.08 -8.78
CA LEU A 105 -7.08 0.68 -8.65
C LEU A 105 -6.00 -0.07 -9.45
N LEU A 106 -6.08 -1.40 -9.55
CA LEU A 106 -5.15 -2.20 -10.36
C LEU A 106 -5.26 -1.91 -11.86
N GLN A 107 -6.38 -1.33 -12.28
CA GLN A 107 -6.67 -0.97 -13.66
C GLN A 107 -6.30 0.48 -13.99
N HIS A 108 -5.68 1.22 -13.05
CA HIS A 108 -5.39 2.64 -13.23
C HIS A 108 -4.43 2.92 -14.41
N ALA A 109 -4.96 3.46 -15.51
CA ALA A 109 -4.29 3.53 -16.80
C ALA A 109 -2.88 4.14 -16.76
N ARG A 110 -2.72 5.32 -16.14
CA ARG A 110 -1.40 5.98 -16.03
C ARG A 110 -0.40 5.15 -15.22
N MET A 111 -0.88 4.47 -14.18
CA MET A 111 0.01 3.62 -13.37
C MET A 111 0.43 2.38 -14.15
N ARG A 112 -0.48 1.80 -14.94
CA ARG A 112 -0.17 0.67 -15.83
C ARG A 112 0.83 1.04 -16.92
N GLN A 113 0.76 2.25 -17.46
CA GLN A 113 1.77 2.77 -18.40
C GLN A 113 3.15 2.87 -17.76
N ILE A 114 3.24 3.42 -16.54
CA ILE A 114 4.51 3.51 -15.80
C ILE A 114 5.07 2.12 -15.50
N ILE A 115 4.24 1.21 -14.96
CA ILE A 115 4.66 -0.15 -14.62
C ILE A 115 5.09 -0.91 -15.88
N GLY A 116 4.32 -0.83 -16.96
CA GLY A 116 4.63 -1.48 -18.23
C GLY A 116 5.91 -0.97 -18.87
N ALA A 117 6.24 0.32 -18.72
CA ALA A 117 7.50 0.86 -19.21
C ALA A 117 8.72 0.27 -18.48
N VAL A 118 8.60 -0.04 -17.19
CA VAL A 118 9.70 -0.59 -16.39
C VAL A 118 9.78 -2.11 -16.45
N LEU A 119 8.64 -2.80 -16.42
CA LEU A 119 8.58 -4.26 -16.33
C LEU A 119 8.35 -4.97 -17.68
N GLY A 120 8.04 -4.21 -18.73
CA GLY A 120 7.70 -4.74 -20.05
C GLY A 120 6.20 -5.11 -20.19
N GLU A 121 5.82 -5.48 -21.40
CA GLU A 121 4.41 -5.74 -21.76
C GLU A 121 3.86 -7.06 -21.17
N GLU A 122 4.73 -7.96 -20.70
CA GLU A 122 4.38 -9.30 -20.19
C GLU A 122 4.04 -9.34 -18.69
N TYR A 123 3.99 -8.19 -18.01
CA TYR A 123 3.84 -8.12 -16.54
C TYR A 123 2.47 -8.62 -15.98
N LEU A 124 1.55 -9.11 -16.81
CA LEU A 124 0.22 -9.58 -16.39
C LEU A 124 -0.01 -11.07 -16.59
#